data_AF-A0A925MBZ5-F1
#
_entry.id   AF-A0A925MBZ5-F1
#
_cell.length_a   1.000
_cell.length_b   1.000
_cell.length_c   1.000
_cell.angle_alpha   90.00
_cell.angle_beta   90.00
_cell.angle_gamma   90.00
#
_symmetry.space_group_name_H-M   'P 1'
#
loop_
_entity.id
_entity.type
_entity.pdbx_description
1 polymer ?
#
loop_
_entity_poly.entity_id
_entity_poly.type
_entity_poly.pdbx_seq_one_letter_code
_entity_poly.pdbx_strand_id
1 'polypeptide(L)'
;PALQAFLERVGGPDAKDIVMTAGQRLIEQGIQQGVQQGIQQGVQQGIQQGVQQGERELLLELVRTRFGQQVDAGTEQRVATASREQIATWAKRVLFASTLAELFTD
;
A
#
# COMPACT_ATOMS: atom_id res chain seq x y z
N PRO A 1 -15.35 42.45 2.75
CA PRO A 1 -15.95 41.09 2.82
C PRO A 1 -16.58 40.87 4.20
N ALA A 2 -17.58 39.97 4.33
CA ALA A 2 -18.37 39.81 5.57
C ALA A 2 -17.51 39.47 6.82
N LEU A 3 -16.47 38.66 6.65
CA LEU A 3 -15.50 38.35 7.72
C LEU A 3 -14.74 39.60 8.20
N GLN A 4 -14.32 40.47 7.28
CA GLN A 4 -13.58 41.67 7.63
C GLN A 4 -14.46 42.68 8.40
N ALA A 5 -15.69 42.88 7.94
CA ALA A 5 -16.66 43.74 8.63
C ALA A 5 -17.02 43.20 10.03
N PHE A 6 -17.01 41.88 10.22
CA PHE A 6 -17.20 41.26 11.52
C PHE A 6 -16.01 41.49 12.46
N LEU A 7 -14.78 41.29 11.98
CA LEU A 7 -13.56 41.48 12.77
C LEU A 7 -13.37 42.94 13.20
N GLU A 8 -13.66 43.90 12.31
CA GLU A 8 -13.62 45.33 12.61
C GLU A 8 -14.70 45.75 13.62
N ARG A 9 -15.86 45.07 13.64
CA ARG A 9 -16.98 45.38 14.55
C ARG A 9 -16.85 44.76 15.94
N VAL A 10 -16.20 43.60 16.06
CA VAL A 10 -16.23 42.77 17.29
C VAL A 10 -14.84 42.54 17.88
N GLY A 11 -13.78 42.58 17.07
CA GLY A 11 -12.48 41.99 17.41
C GLY A 11 -11.41 42.93 17.98
N GLY A 12 -11.66 44.23 18.10
CA GLY A 12 -10.61 45.19 18.48
C GLY A 12 -9.53 45.36 17.39
N PRO A 13 -8.52 46.23 17.62
CA PRO A 13 -7.57 46.65 16.60
C PRO A 13 -6.72 45.49 16.01
N ASP A 14 -6.47 44.45 16.79
CA ASP A 14 -5.52 43.37 16.43
C ASP A 14 -6.21 42.10 15.89
N ALA A 15 -7.55 42.04 15.85
CA ALA A 15 -8.27 40.81 15.50
C ALA A 15 -7.95 40.27 14.11
N LYS A 16 -7.70 41.17 13.15
CA LYS A 16 -7.33 40.77 11.79
C LYS A 16 -5.99 40.01 11.76
N ASP A 17 -5.02 40.46 12.55
CA ASP A 17 -3.69 39.85 12.62
C ASP A 17 -3.73 38.52 13.37
N ILE A 18 -4.55 38.43 14.43
CA ILE A 18 -4.81 37.17 15.13
C ILE A 18 -5.43 36.14 14.18
N VAL A 19 -6.47 36.51 13.42
CA VAL A 19 -7.14 35.60 12.48
C VAL A 19 -6.23 35.19 11.33
N MET A 20 -5.44 36.12 10.77
CA MET A 20 -4.46 35.76 9.73
C MET A 20 -3.40 34.80 10.26
N THR A 21 -2.86 35.05 11.46
CA THR A 21 -1.89 34.16 12.09
C THR A 21 -2.48 32.78 12.38
N ALA A 22 -3.71 32.72 12.88
CA ALA A 22 -4.41 31.46 13.13
C ALA A 22 -4.68 30.69 11.82
N GLY A 23 -5.13 31.39 10.77
CA GLY A 23 -5.36 30.80 9.44
C GLY A 23 -4.08 30.24 8.84
N GLN A 24 -2.98 30.98 8.92
CA GLN A 24 -1.67 30.52 8.45
C GLN A 24 -1.22 29.24 9.19
N ARG A 25 -1.34 29.23 10.52
CA ARG A 25 -1.01 28.03 11.32
C ARG A 25 -1.89 26.84 10.98
N LEU A 26 -3.18 27.05 10.76
CA LEU A 26 -4.10 25.97 10.37
C LEU A 26 -3.76 25.40 9.01
N ILE A 27 -3.39 26.23 8.04
CA ILE A 27 -2.94 25.78 6.71
C ILE A 27 -1.65 24.97 6.84
N GLU A 28 -0.67 25.48 7.58
CA GLU A 28 0.60 24.77 7.82
C GLU A 28 0.38 23.42 8.50
N GLN A 29 -0.45 23.38 9.54
CA GLN A 29 -0.83 22.14 10.23
C GLN A 29 -1.56 21.18 9.29
N GLY A 30 -2.50 21.67 8.49
CA GLY A 30 -3.24 20.86 7.52
C GLY A 30 -2.32 20.24 6.47
N ILE A 31 -1.36 21.01 5.94
CA ILE A 31 -0.35 20.51 5.00
C ILE A 31 0.53 19.47 5.67
N GLN A 32 1.05 19.74 6.87
CA GLN A 32 1.90 18.79 7.60
C GLN A 32 1.17 17.47 7.88
N GLN A 33 -0.08 17.54 8.35
CA GLN A 33 -0.91 16.36 8.59
C GLN A 33 -1.20 15.60 7.30
N GLY A 34 -1.57 16.30 6.23
CA GLY A 34 -1.84 15.69 4.93
C GLY A 34 -0.61 14.97 4.36
N VAL A 35 0.56 15.60 4.41
CA VAL A 35 1.83 14.99 3.98
C VAL A 35 2.16 13.77 4.84
N GLN A 36 2.04 13.87 6.17
CA GLN A 36 2.34 12.77 7.06
C GLN A 36 1.42 11.57 6.82
N GLN A 37 0.11 11.80 6.66
CA GLN A 37 -0.86 10.75 6.34
C GLN A 37 -0.59 10.13 4.98
N GLY A 38 -0.31 10.94 3.95
CA GLY A 38 0.01 10.47 2.61
C GLY A 38 1.25 9.58 2.58
N ILE A 39 2.32 9.99 3.29
CA ILE A 39 3.55 9.19 3.41
C ILE A 39 3.26 7.87 4.13
N GLN A 40 2.55 7.90 5.27
CA GLN A 40 2.24 6.68 6.03
C GLN A 40 1.44 5.68 5.18
N GLN A 41 0.39 6.15 4.50
CA GLN A 41 -0.43 5.29 3.64
C GLN A 41 0.37 4.74 2.46
N GLY A 42 1.16 5.59 1.79
CA GLY A 42 2.00 5.19 0.66
C GLY A 42 3.05 4.15 1.05
N VAL A 43 3.74 4.35 2.18
CA VAL A 43 4.72 3.38 2.71
C VAL A 43 4.04 2.06 3.06
N GLN A 44 2.90 2.08 3.75
CA GLN A 44 2.19 0.86 4.12
C GLN A 44 1.73 0.07 2.89
N GLN A 45 1.15 0.74 1.90
CA GLN A 45 0.73 0.10 0.65
C GLN A 45 1.93 -0.46 -0.13
N GLY A 46 3.01 0.32 -0.24
CA GLY A 46 4.24 -0.12 -0.92
C GLY A 46 4.87 -1.35 -0.28
N ILE A 47 4.96 -1.39 1.05
CA ILE A 47 5.46 -2.57 1.79
C ILE A 47 4.57 -3.79 1.53
N GLN A 48 3.24 -3.64 1.63
CA GLN A 48 2.32 -4.76 1.41
C GLN A 48 2.39 -5.30 -0.02
N GLN A 49 2.48 -4.43 -1.02
CA GLN A 49 2.64 -4.83 -2.41
C GLN A 49 3.99 -5.51 -2.65
N GLY A 50 5.08 -4.94 -2.11
CA GLY A 50 6.41 -5.52 -2.24
C GLY A 50 6.53 -6.89 -1.60
N VAL A 51 5.94 -7.10 -0.43
CA VAL A 51 5.91 -8.43 0.23
C VAL A 51 5.13 -9.44 -0.62
N GLN A 52 3.95 -9.09 -1.14
CA GLN A 52 3.17 -10.00 -1.99
C GLN A 52 3.88 -10.33 -3.30
N GLN A 53 4.54 -9.35 -3.93
CA GLN A 53 5.35 -9.57 -5.13
C GLN A 53 6.51 -10.52 -4.83
N GLY A 54 7.25 -10.29 -3.74
CA GLY A 54 8.34 -11.17 -3.32
C GLY A 54 7.89 -12.59 -2.98
N GLU A 55 6.73 -12.76 -2.32
CA GLU A 55 6.15 -14.09 -2.04
C GLU A 55 5.84 -14.86 -3.35
N ARG A 56 5.33 -14.18 -4.38
CA ARG A 56 5.05 -14.78 -5.70
C ARG A 56 6.33 -15.13 -6.45
N GLU A 57 7.30 -14.23 -6.47
CA GLU A 57 8.59 -14.45 -7.12
C GLU A 57 9.33 -15.64 -6.50
N LEU A 58 9.37 -15.70 -5.16
CA LEU A 58 9.99 -16.82 -4.44
C LEU A 58 9.27 -18.14 -4.74
N LEU A 59 7.93 -18.16 -4.72
CA LEU A 59 7.20 -19.37 -5.08
C LEU A 59 7.51 -19.81 -6.50
N LEU A 60 7.53 -18.88 -7.46
CA LEU A 60 7.82 -19.19 -8.84
C LEU A 60 9.25 -19.73 -9.03
N GLU A 61 10.22 -19.17 -8.31
CA GLU A 61 11.59 -19.69 -8.27
C GLU A 61 11.62 -21.13 -7.76
N LEU A 62 10.99 -21.42 -6.61
CA LEU A 62 10.91 -22.77 -6.04
C LEU A 62 10.25 -23.77 -7.01
N VAL A 63 9.18 -23.34 -7.68
CA VAL A 63 8.47 -24.16 -8.67
C VAL A 63 9.34 -24.44 -9.89
N ARG A 64 10.04 -23.43 -10.42
CA ARG A 64 11.01 -23.60 -11.52
C ARG A 64 12.18 -24.50 -11.13
N THR A 65 12.70 -24.37 -9.91
CA THR A 65 13.77 -25.23 -9.40
C THR A 65 13.35 -26.68 -9.32
N ARG A 66 12.11 -26.97 -8.89
CA ARG A 66 11.62 -28.35 -8.72
C ARG A 66 11.12 -28.99 -10.01
N PHE A 67 10.34 -28.26 -10.79
CA PHE A 67 9.59 -28.80 -11.94
C PHE A 67 10.22 -28.43 -13.30
N GLY A 68 11.20 -27.52 -13.32
CA GLY A 68 12.02 -27.23 -14.49
C GLY A 68 11.21 -26.89 -15.74
N GLN A 69 11.43 -27.64 -16.82
CA GLN A 69 10.79 -27.44 -18.13
C GLN A 69 9.26 -27.63 -18.13
N GLN A 70 8.68 -28.17 -17.05
CA GLN A 70 7.22 -28.32 -16.93
C GLN A 70 6.54 -26.98 -16.61
N VAL A 71 7.29 -25.98 -16.17
CA VAL A 71 6.77 -24.64 -15.88
C VAL A 71 6.61 -23.87 -17.18
N ASP A 72 5.37 -23.60 -17.54
CA ASP A 72 4.97 -22.85 -18.72
C ASP A 72 4.41 -21.47 -18.36
N ALA A 73 4.08 -20.67 -19.38
CA ALA A 73 3.49 -19.34 -19.20
C ALA A 73 2.15 -19.39 -18.42
N GLY A 74 1.39 -20.48 -18.53
CA GLY A 74 0.15 -20.68 -17.77
C GLY A 74 0.42 -20.82 -16.27
N THR A 75 1.46 -21.56 -15.91
CA THR A 75 1.93 -21.72 -14.52
C THR A 75 2.41 -20.40 -13.94
N GLU A 76 3.21 -19.64 -14.71
CA GLU A 76 3.69 -18.31 -14.30
C GLU A 76 2.54 -17.35 -14.03
N GLN A 77 1.58 -17.29 -14.95
CA GLN A 77 0.40 -16.44 -14.81
C GLN A 77 -0.44 -16.83 -13.58
N ARG A 78 -0.57 -18.13 -13.31
CA ARG A 78 -1.31 -18.63 -12.15
C ARG A 78 -0.69 -18.19 -10.83
N VAL A 79 0.64 -18.22 -10.72
CA VAL A 79 1.36 -17.70 -9.55
C VAL A 79 1.25 -16.17 -9.46
N ALA A 80 1.35 -15.47 -10.60
CA ALA A 80 1.26 -14.01 -10.66
C ALA A 80 -0.07 -13.45 -10.14
N THR A 81 -1.18 -14.18 -10.34
CA THR A 81 -2.52 -13.77 -9.89
C THR A 81 -2.97 -14.42 -8.58
N ALA A 82 -2.13 -15.24 -7.96
CA ALA A 82 -2.49 -16.00 -6.77
C ALA A 82 -2.75 -15.10 -5.55
N SER A 83 -3.71 -15.50 -4.72
CA SER A 83 -3.90 -14.88 -3.40
C SER A 83 -2.77 -15.26 -2.46
N ARG A 84 -2.60 -14.49 -1.38
CA ARG A 84 -1.59 -14.77 -0.35
C ARG A 84 -1.77 -16.15 0.28
N GLU A 85 -3.02 -16.55 0.50
CA GLU A 85 -3.39 -17.85 1.07
C GLU A 85 -3.04 -19.00 0.12
N GLN A 86 -3.27 -18.81 -1.19
CA GLN A 86 -2.86 -19.76 -2.22
C GLN A 86 -1.32 -19.89 -2.24
N ILE A 87 -0.59 -18.77 -2.25
CA ILE A 87 0.88 -18.79 -2.23
C ILE A 87 1.40 -19.52 -1.00
N ALA A 88 0.87 -19.22 0.19
CA ALA A 88 1.28 -19.87 1.44
C ALA A 88 1.01 -21.38 1.43
N THR A 89 -0.10 -21.81 0.82
CA THR A 89 -0.47 -23.21 0.67
C THR A 89 0.46 -23.93 -0.30
N TRP A 90 0.65 -23.35 -1.48
CA TRP A 90 1.49 -23.91 -2.54
C TRP A 90 2.97 -23.93 -2.13
N ALA A 91 3.46 -22.93 -1.40
CA ALA A 91 4.83 -22.90 -0.88
C ALA A 91 5.14 -24.08 0.05
N LYS A 92 4.16 -24.53 0.85
CA LYS A 92 4.32 -25.74 1.68
C LYS A 92 4.26 -27.02 0.83
N ARG A 93 3.35 -27.05 -0.15
CA ARG A 93 3.16 -28.20 -1.04
C ARG A 93 4.32 -28.38 -2.00
N VAL A 94 5.05 -27.33 -2.38
CA VAL A 94 6.20 -27.41 -3.30
C VAL A 94 7.28 -28.37 -2.79
N LEU A 95 7.35 -28.62 -1.49
CA LEU A 95 8.33 -29.53 -0.90
C LEU A 95 7.97 -31.01 -1.12
N PHE A 96 6.69 -31.34 -1.32
CA PHE A 96 6.20 -32.73 -1.31
C PHE A 96 5.43 -33.11 -2.58
N ALA A 97 4.83 -32.16 -3.28
CA ALA A 97 4.04 -32.41 -4.49
C ALA A 97 4.87 -33.09 -5.58
N SER A 98 4.31 -34.11 -6.21
CA SER A 98 4.95 -34.86 -7.29
C SER A 98 4.67 -34.26 -8.66
N THR A 99 3.64 -33.41 -8.78
CA THR A 99 3.26 -32.75 -10.05
C THR A 99 2.79 -31.31 -9.83
N LEU A 100 2.79 -30.50 -10.89
CA LEU A 100 2.23 -29.14 -10.86
C LEU A 100 0.72 -29.14 -10.56
N ALA A 101 -0.01 -30.16 -11.01
CA ALA A 101 -1.45 -30.28 -10.73
C ALA A 101 -1.73 -30.48 -9.22
N GLU A 102 -0.94 -31.34 -8.57
CA GLU A 102 -1.03 -31.57 -7.12
C GLU A 102 -0.59 -30.33 -6.33
N LEU A 103 0.48 -29.66 -6.77
CA LEU A 103 0.95 -28.41 -6.17
C LEU A 103 -0.15 -27.36 -6.13
N PHE A 104 -0.77 -27.10 -7.28
CA PHE A 104 -1.75 -26.05 -7.46
C PHE A 104 -3.19 -26.53 -7.28
N THR A 105 -3.43 -27.58 -6.50
CA THR A 105 -4.79 -27.84 -6.03
C THR A 105 -5.23 -26.69 -5.11
N ASP A 106 -6.51 -26.32 -5.06
CA ASP A 106 -7.00 -25.36 -4.06
C ASP A 106 -7.19 -26.08 -2.71
#